data_AF-A0A3D8PMM5-F1
#
_entry.id   AF-A0A3D8PMM5-F1
#
_cell.length_a   1.000
_cell.length_b   1.000
_cell.length_c   1.000
_cell.angle_alpha   90.00
_cell.angle_beta   90.00
_cell.angle_gamma   90.00
#
_symmetry.space_group_name_H-M   'P 1'
#
loop_
_entity.id
_entity.type
_entity.pdbx_description
1 polymer ?
#
loop_
_entity_poly.entity_id
_entity_poly.type
_entity_poly.pdbx_seq_one_letter_code
_entity_poly.pdbx_strand_id
1 'polypeptide(L)'
;MEKIIPIKNQMNGVFIHVTNLKAAVKWYSDLLGLQIDLDNVVSPVFNVPITGTTSLTLDDHSFDSTFEHNVSPSPIFNLYAPNIDEAYQYIRAKEISIVREIERVGDTAWFNIKDPDGNVVMICNC
;
A
#
# COMPACT_ATOMS: atom_id res chain seq x y z
N MET A 1 -17.26 27.58 26.39
CA MET A 1 -15.89 27.18 26.03
C MET A 1 -15.99 26.20 24.89
N GLU A 2 -15.38 26.51 23.74
CA GLU A 2 -15.27 25.52 22.67
C GLU A 2 -14.38 24.35 23.12
N LYS A 3 -14.85 23.13 22.87
CA LYS A 3 -14.11 21.92 23.18
C LYS A 3 -12.95 21.79 22.21
N ILE A 4 -11.71 21.99 22.68
CA ILE A 4 -10.51 21.72 21.87
C ILE A 4 -10.44 20.20 21.64
N ILE A 5 -10.50 19.78 20.37
CA ILE A 5 -10.27 18.40 19.98
C ILE A 5 -8.81 18.27 19.51
N PRO A 6 -7.93 17.57 20.26
CA PRO A 6 -6.49 17.50 19.96
C PRO A 6 -6.13 16.48 18.88
N ILE A 7 -7.10 15.76 18.33
CA ILE A 7 -6.93 14.79 17.24
C ILE A 7 -7.78 15.26 16.06
N LYS A 8 -7.14 15.48 14.91
CA LYS A 8 -7.82 15.95 13.70
C LYS A 8 -8.53 14.77 13.03
N ASN A 9 -9.71 15.04 12.46
CA ASN A 9 -10.44 14.08 11.63
C ASN A 9 -9.79 13.99 10.23
N GLN A 10 -8.56 13.48 10.18
CA GLN A 10 -7.75 13.36 8.98
C GLN A 10 -6.77 12.21 9.13
N MET A 11 -6.71 11.34 8.14
CA MET A 11 -5.66 10.34 8.03
C MET A 11 -4.37 11.03 7.55
N ASN A 12 -3.27 10.82 8.28
CA ASN A 12 -1.99 11.43 7.93
C ASN A 12 -1.09 10.46 7.14
N GLY A 13 -1.09 9.18 7.50
CA GLY A 13 -0.27 8.19 6.82
C GLY A 13 -0.64 6.75 7.17
N VAL A 14 -0.21 5.83 6.32
CA VAL A 14 -0.29 4.38 6.49
C VAL A 14 1.12 3.80 6.52
N PHE A 15 1.37 2.89 7.44
CA PHE A 15 2.63 2.15 7.55
C PHE A 15 2.40 0.72 7.07
N ILE A 16 3.25 0.25 6.16
CA ILE A 16 3.25 -1.13 5.66
C ILE A 16 4.50 -1.81 6.18
N HIS A 17 4.29 -2.93 6.88
CA HIS A 17 5.38 -3.68 7.46
C HIS A 17 5.89 -4.71 6.46
N VAL A 18 7.19 -4.64 6.20
CA VAL A 18 7.88 -5.44 5.17
C VAL A 18 9.10 -6.10 5.79
N THR A 19 9.59 -7.18 5.19
CA THR A 19 10.76 -7.92 5.67
C THR A 19 12.04 -7.52 4.93
N ASN A 20 11.91 -6.87 3.78
CA ASN A 20 13.02 -6.36 2.99
C ASN A 20 12.66 -5.03 2.33
N LEU A 21 13.17 -3.92 2.89
CA LEU A 21 12.80 -2.58 2.43
C LEU A 21 13.09 -2.35 0.95
N LYS A 22 14.26 -2.73 0.46
CA LYS A 22 14.64 -2.51 -0.96
C LYS A 22 13.75 -3.30 -1.91
N ALA A 23 13.43 -4.56 -1.57
CA ALA A 23 12.53 -5.37 -2.38
C ALA A 23 11.11 -4.79 -2.39
N ALA A 24 10.61 -4.35 -1.24
CA ALA A 24 9.32 -3.70 -1.13
C ALA A 24 9.26 -2.38 -1.90
N VAL A 25 10.27 -1.51 -1.76
CA VAL A 25 10.36 -0.26 -2.53
C VAL A 25 10.32 -0.56 -4.02
N LYS A 26 11.13 -1.52 -4.50
CA LYS A 26 11.12 -1.92 -5.91
C LYS A 26 9.72 -2.36 -6.36
N TRP A 27 9.03 -3.18 -5.57
CA TRP A 27 7.71 -3.70 -5.90
C TRP A 27 6.64 -2.60 -5.95
N TYR A 28 6.55 -1.77 -4.90
CA TYR A 28 5.60 -0.67 -4.85
C TYR A 28 5.88 0.39 -5.93
N SER A 29 7.16 0.64 -6.24
CA SER A 29 7.54 1.56 -7.33
C SER A 29 7.10 1.03 -8.69
N ASP A 30 7.31 -0.26 -8.96
CA ASP A 30 6.89 -0.89 -10.21
C ASP A 30 5.36 -0.95 -10.37
N LEU A 31 4.63 -1.20 -9.28
CA LEU A 31 3.16 -1.14 -9.24
C LEU A 31 2.64 0.25 -9.59
N LEU A 32 3.29 1.30 -9.08
CA LEU A 32 2.85 2.70 -9.20
C LEU A 32 3.50 3.43 -10.38
N GLY A 33 4.34 2.77 -11.18
CA GLY A 33 5.07 3.39 -12.28
C GLY A 33 6.10 4.43 -11.85
N LEU A 34 6.60 4.35 -10.62
CA LEU A 34 7.59 5.27 -10.06
C LEU A 34 9.01 4.82 -10.44
N GLN A 35 9.88 5.79 -10.73
CA GLN A 35 11.31 5.57 -10.95
C GLN A 35 12.06 5.94 -9.67
N ILE A 36 12.52 4.94 -8.92
CA ILE A 36 13.25 5.13 -7.67
C ILE A 36 14.66 4.55 -7.80
N ASP A 37 15.65 5.32 -7.38
CA ASP A 37 17.01 4.83 -7.21
C ASP A 37 17.11 4.01 -5.91
N LEU A 38 17.23 2.69 -6.05
CA LEU A 38 17.28 1.74 -4.94
C LEU A 38 18.57 1.87 -4.10
N ASP A 39 19.61 2.52 -4.61
CA ASP A 39 20.84 2.76 -3.84
C ASP A 39 20.62 3.81 -2.74
N ASN A 40 19.61 4.67 -2.90
CA ASN A 40 19.22 5.67 -1.89
C ASN A 40 18.19 5.14 -0.87
N VAL A 41 17.75 3.88 -0.99
CA VAL A 41 16.84 3.26 -0.03
C VAL A 41 17.63 2.77 1.17
N VAL A 42 17.34 3.35 2.33
CA VAL A 42 18.06 3.08 3.59
C VAL A 42 17.05 2.71 4.67
N SER A 43 17.33 1.63 5.38
CA SER A 43 16.54 1.18 6.54
C SER A 43 16.50 2.24 7.66
N PRO A 44 15.43 2.28 8.46
CA PRO A 44 14.37 1.28 8.52
C PRO A 44 13.13 1.60 7.68
N VAL A 45 12.99 2.84 7.24
CA VAL A 45 11.76 3.31 6.59
C VAL A 45 12.01 3.97 5.25
N PHE A 46 11.04 3.80 4.36
CA PHE A 46 11.00 4.52 3.09
C PHE A 46 9.60 5.10 2.86
N ASN A 47 9.53 6.41 2.61
CA ASN A 47 8.29 7.07 2.24
C ASN A 47 8.10 6.99 0.72
N VAL A 48 7.09 6.25 0.28
CA VAL A 48 6.75 6.14 -1.13
C VAL A 48 6.22 7.50 -1.62
N PRO A 49 6.72 8.06 -2.74
CA PRO A 49 6.32 9.38 -3.22
C PRO A 49 4.95 9.33 -3.91
N ILE A 50 3.90 9.04 -3.12
CA ILE A 50 2.52 9.04 -3.58
C ILE A 50 1.93 10.46 -3.63
N THR A 51 0.96 10.67 -4.50
CA THR A 51 0.21 11.93 -4.60
C THR A 51 -0.96 11.93 -3.63
N GLY A 52 -1.14 13.01 -2.86
CA GLY A 52 -2.27 13.17 -1.95
C GLY A 52 -1.86 13.75 -0.60
N THR A 53 -2.78 13.75 0.36
CA THR A 53 -2.54 14.24 1.73
C THR A 53 -2.08 13.16 2.70
N THR A 54 -2.28 11.89 2.35
CA THR A 54 -1.93 10.73 3.17
C THR A 54 -0.60 10.16 2.67
N SER A 55 0.36 9.92 3.56
CA SER A 55 1.63 9.27 3.22
C SER A 55 1.54 7.74 3.23
N LEU A 56 2.42 7.08 2.48
CA LEU A 56 2.61 5.63 2.52
C LEU A 56 4.06 5.36 2.89
N THR A 57 4.28 4.75 4.05
CA THR A 57 5.61 4.45 4.58
C THR A 57 5.81 2.94 4.64
N LEU A 58 6.87 2.44 4.02
CA LEU A 58 7.33 1.06 4.16
C LEU A 58 8.29 1.01 5.34
N ASP A 59 8.13 0.05 6.24
CA ASP A 59 8.94 -0.11 7.46
C ASP A 59 9.43 -1.55 7.58
N ASP A 60 10.75 -1.73 7.59
CA ASP A 60 11.40 -3.04 7.71
C ASP A 60 11.73 -3.45 9.14
N HIS A 61 11.44 -2.58 10.12
CA HIS A 61 11.70 -2.81 11.54
C HIS A 61 13.16 -3.20 11.85
N SER A 62 14.14 -2.80 11.03
CA SER A 62 15.56 -3.18 11.26
C SER A 62 16.12 -2.69 12.61
N PHE A 63 15.41 -1.78 13.29
CA PHE A 63 15.75 -1.25 14.61
C PHE A 63 15.14 -2.05 15.77
N ASP A 64 14.17 -2.93 15.52
CA ASP A 64 13.44 -3.68 16.53
C ASP A 64 13.61 -5.19 16.33
N SER A 65 14.52 -5.78 17.10
CA SER A 65 14.77 -7.22 17.07
C SER A 65 13.63 -8.08 17.64
N THR A 66 12.61 -7.46 18.24
CA THR A 66 11.44 -8.15 18.80
C THR A 66 10.22 -8.07 17.90
N PHE A 67 10.32 -7.38 16.77
CA PHE A 67 9.23 -7.27 15.81
C PHE A 67 8.87 -8.63 15.23
N GLU A 68 7.60 -9.00 15.32
CA GLU A 68 7.03 -10.18 14.67
C GLU A 68 6.19 -9.76 13.47
N HIS A 69 6.65 -10.15 12.28
CA HIS A 69 5.93 -9.85 11.04
C HIS A 69 4.65 -10.68 10.95
N ASN A 70 3.52 -10.03 11.18
CA ASN A 70 2.18 -10.61 11.14
C ASN A 70 1.32 -9.87 10.11
N VAL A 71 0.85 -10.57 9.09
CA VAL A 71 0.04 -9.99 8.01
C VAL A 71 -1.44 -10.23 8.21
N SER A 72 -2.25 -9.19 7.95
CA SER A 72 -3.71 -9.29 7.93
C SER A 72 -4.18 -9.96 6.64
N PRO A 73 -5.15 -10.89 6.68
CA PRO A 73 -5.79 -11.42 5.47
C PRO A 73 -6.76 -10.41 4.82
N SER A 74 -7.05 -9.31 5.51
CA SER A 74 -7.93 -8.23 5.04
C SER A 74 -7.11 -7.06 4.48
N PRO A 75 -7.65 -6.30 3.52
CA PRO A 75 -6.95 -5.15 2.95
C PRO A 75 -6.63 -4.12 4.03
N ILE A 76 -5.38 -3.64 4.03
CA ILE A 76 -4.89 -2.67 5.05
C ILE A 76 -4.93 -1.22 4.57
N PHE A 77 -5.00 -1.00 3.25
CA PHE A 77 -5.30 0.29 2.62
C PHE A 77 -5.79 0.05 1.19
N ASN A 78 -6.19 1.12 0.49
CA ASN A 78 -6.53 1.05 -0.93
C ASN A 78 -5.71 2.03 -1.78
N LEU A 79 -5.52 1.66 -3.04
CA LEU A 79 -5.02 2.52 -4.11
C LEU A 79 -6.16 2.83 -5.08
N TYR A 80 -6.19 4.08 -5.53
CA TYR A 80 -7.21 4.57 -6.43
C TYR A 80 -6.99 4.08 -7.87
N ALA A 81 -8.04 3.52 -8.46
CA ALA A 81 -8.11 3.04 -9.84
C ALA A 81 -9.36 3.61 -10.52
N PRO A 82 -9.25 4.73 -11.26
CA PRO A 82 -10.40 5.39 -11.88
C PRO A 82 -11.17 4.48 -12.85
N ASN A 83 -10.45 3.57 -13.53
CA ASN A 83 -11.03 2.48 -14.30
C ASN A 83 -10.56 1.15 -13.70
N ILE A 84 -11.48 0.44 -13.04
CA ILE A 84 -11.16 -0.80 -12.32
C ILE A 84 -10.80 -1.97 -13.26
N ASP A 85 -11.39 -2.02 -14.46
CA ASP A 85 -11.14 -3.10 -15.41
C ASP A 85 -9.75 -2.98 -16.04
N GLU A 86 -9.34 -1.75 -16.39
CA GLU A 86 -7.98 -1.46 -16.84
C GLU A 86 -6.95 -1.78 -15.75
N ALA A 87 -7.21 -1.37 -14.51
CA ALA A 87 -6.33 -1.67 -13.38
C ALA A 87 -6.19 -3.18 -13.15
N TYR A 88 -7.29 -3.94 -13.28
CA TYR A 88 -7.24 -5.39 -13.12
C TYR A 88 -6.41 -6.07 -14.21
N GLN A 89 -6.54 -5.65 -15.47
CA GLN A 89 -5.69 -6.18 -16.56
C GLN A 89 -4.22 -5.82 -16.36
N TYR A 90 -3.93 -4.60 -15.88
CA TYR A 90 -2.58 -4.16 -15.53
C TYR A 90 -1.93 -5.06 -14.46
N ILE A 91 -2.67 -5.38 -13.40
CA ILE A 91 -2.23 -6.29 -12.32
C ILE A 91 -1.99 -7.70 -12.86
N ARG A 92 -2.90 -8.24 -13.69
CA ARG A 92 -2.75 -9.55 -14.33
C ARG A 92 -1.49 -9.62 -15.20
N ALA A 93 -1.24 -8.59 -16.01
CA ALA A 93 -0.09 -8.52 -16.89
C ALA A 93 1.25 -8.43 -16.12
N LYS A 94 1.24 -7.88 -14.91
CA LYS A 94 2.39 -7.87 -14.00
C LYS A 94 2.57 -9.16 -13.20
N GLU A 95 1.68 -10.14 -13.38
CA GLU A 95 1.69 -11.40 -12.63
C GLU A 95 1.62 -11.21 -11.10
N ILE A 96 0.99 -10.11 -10.67
CA ILE A 96 0.76 -9.84 -9.25
C ILE A 96 -0.37 -10.74 -8.74
N SER A 97 -0.19 -11.30 -7.55
CA SER A 97 -1.17 -12.19 -6.93
C SER A 97 -2.47 -11.45 -6.60
N ILE A 98 -3.56 -11.84 -7.27
CA ILE A 98 -4.93 -11.41 -6.94
C ILE A 98 -5.49 -12.40 -5.93
N VAL A 99 -5.79 -11.92 -4.73
CA VAL A 99 -6.31 -12.73 -3.61
C VAL A 99 -7.83 -12.61 -3.46
N ARG A 100 -8.43 -11.62 -4.12
CA ARG A 100 -9.88 -11.47 -4.24
C ARG A 100 -10.19 -10.89 -5.61
N GLU A 101 -11.02 -11.59 -6.35
CA GLU A 101 -11.47 -11.17 -7.69
C GLU A 101 -12.30 -9.89 -7.63
N ILE A 102 -12.54 -9.26 -8.79
CA ILE A 102 -13.32 -8.01 -8.86
C ILE A 102 -14.72 -8.22 -8.30
N GLU A 103 -15.10 -7.34 -7.38
CA GLU A 103 -16.45 -7.19 -6.86
C GLU A 103 -17.00 -5.82 -7.19
N ARG A 104 -18.32 -5.75 -7.34
CA ARG A 104 -19.05 -4.54 -7.74
C ARG A 104 -20.29 -4.38 -6.88
N VAL A 105 -20.42 -3.22 -6.24
CA VAL A 105 -21.59 -2.85 -5.44
C VAL A 105 -21.94 -1.39 -5.76
N GLY A 106 -23.08 -1.21 -6.44
CA GLY A 106 -23.46 0.11 -6.98
C GLY A 106 -22.42 0.60 -7.98
N ASP A 107 -21.97 1.85 -7.80
CA ASP A 107 -20.94 2.48 -8.62
C ASP A 107 -19.51 2.19 -8.14
N THR A 108 -19.37 1.46 -7.03
CA THR A 108 -18.08 1.10 -6.44
C THR A 108 -17.65 -0.29 -6.90
N ALA A 109 -16.38 -0.42 -7.26
CA ALA A 109 -15.75 -1.66 -7.65
C ALA A 109 -14.33 -1.76 -7.10
N TRP A 110 -13.96 -2.96 -6.67
CA TRP A 110 -12.66 -3.22 -6.10
C TRP A 110 -12.22 -4.67 -6.33
N PHE A 111 -10.93 -4.90 -6.18
CA PHE A 111 -10.33 -6.23 -6.04
C PHE A 111 -9.14 -6.14 -5.09
N ASN A 112 -8.64 -7.28 -4.61
CA ASN A 112 -7.52 -7.28 -3.68
C ASN A 112 -6.31 -8.01 -4.26
N ILE A 113 -5.15 -7.39 -4.09
CA ILE A 113 -3.85 -7.95 -4.45
C ILE A 113 -3.03 -8.21 -3.19
N LYS A 114 -1.95 -8.97 -3.34
CA LYS A 114 -1.00 -9.27 -2.27
C LYS A 114 0.41 -8.84 -2.67
N ASP A 115 1.08 -8.11 -1.80
CA ASP A 115 2.49 -7.75 -1.97
C ASP A 115 3.42 -8.95 -1.64
N PRO A 116 4.74 -8.85 -1.85
CA PRO A 116 5.68 -9.96 -1.58
C PRO A 116 5.75 -10.40 -0.11
N ASP A 117 5.48 -9.48 0.81
CA ASP A 117 5.46 -9.73 2.25
C ASP A 117 4.13 -10.32 2.74
N GLY A 118 3.12 -10.23 1.89
CA GLY A 118 1.81 -10.79 2.10
C GLY A 118 0.76 -9.83 2.62
N ASN A 119 1.07 -8.53 2.64
CA ASN A 119 0.12 -7.48 2.91
C ASN A 119 -0.95 -7.44 1.80
N VAL A 120 -2.21 -7.34 2.20
CA VAL A 120 -3.32 -7.24 1.26
C VAL A 120 -3.58 -5.77 0.94
N VAL A 121 -3.53 -5.42 -0.34
CA VAL A 121 -3.80 -4.08 -0.85
C VAL A 121 -5.08 -4.12 -1.68
N MET A 122 -6.01 -3.22 -1.41
CA MET A 122 -7.21 -3.07 -2.23
C MET A 122 -6.93 -2.12 -3.39
N ILE A 123 -7.40 -2.46 -4.58
CA ILE A 123 -7.46 -1.55 -5.72
C ILE A 123 -8.93 -1.16 -5.89
N CYS A 124 -9.25 0.12 -5.83
CA CYS A 124 -10.63 0.62 -5.71
C CYS A 124 -10.87 1.85 -6.58
N ASN A 125 -12.07 2.00 -7.16
CA ASN A 125 -12.43 3.17 -7.97
C ASN A 125 -13.03 4.36 -7.19
N CYS A 126 -13.01 4.31 -5.86
CA CYS A 126 -13.51 5.38 -4.98
C CYS A 126 -12.68 5.50 -3.70
#